data_AF-A0A376UEY8-F1
#
_entry.id   AF-A0A376UEY8-F1
#
_cell.length_a   1.000
_cell.length_b   1.000
_cell.length_c   1.000
_cell.angle_alpha   90.00
_cell.angle_beta   90.00
_cell.angle_gamma   90.00
#
_symmetry.space_group_name_H-M   'P 1'
#
loop_
_entity.id
_entity.type
_entity.pdbx_description
1 polymer ?
#
loop_
_entity_poly.entity_id
_entity_poly.type
_entity_poly.pdbx_seq_one_letter_code
_entity_poly.pdbx_strand_id
1 'polypeptide(L)'
;MLAYYDKFIREVNANSLARYLLVASAIGSLYKMNASISGAEVGCQGEVGVACSMAAAGLAELLGASPAQVCIAGGNRHGAQPRSDV
;
A
#
# COMPACT_ATOMS: atom_id res chain seq x y z
N MET A 1 0.29 3.44 11.92
CA MET A 1 0.26 1.97 11.75
C MET A 1 1.43 1.26 12.43
N LEU A 2 2.68 1.61 12.13
CA LEU A 2 3.84 0.85 12.63
C LEU A 2 3.99 0.87 14.16
N ALA A 3 3.80 2.04 14.79
CA ALA A 3 3.78 2.16 16.26
C ALA A 3 2.62 1.39 16.93
N TYR A 4 1.51 1.17 16.21
CA TYR A 4 0.42 0.33 16.70
C TYR A 4 0.80 -1.16 16.64
N TYR A 5 1.43 -1.59 15.55
CA TYR A 5 1.92 -2.96 15.40
C TYR A 5 2.97 -3.30 16.46
N ASP A 6 3.92 -2.38 16.68
CA ASP A 6 4.96 -2.49 17.71
C ASP A 6 4.37 -2.68 19.12
N LYS A 7 3.41 -1.83 19.48
CA LYS A 7 2.85 -1.77 20.83
C LYS A 7 1.81 -2.86 21.14
N PHE A 8 1.07 -3.34 20.15
CA PHE A 8 -0.11 -4.21 20.38
C PHE A 8 -0.02 -5.59 19.74
N ILE A 9 0.90 -5.83 18.81
CA ILE A 9 0.99 -7.11 18.09
C ILE A 9 2.34 -7.77 18.31
N ARG A 10 3.42 -7.10 17.92
CA ARG A 10 4.78 -7.62 18.04
C ARG A 10 5.79 -6.49 17.84
N GLU A 11 6.87 -6.54 18.61
CA GLU A 11 8.00 -5.62 18.50
C GLU A 11 8.52 -5.58 17.05
N VAL A 12 8.70 -4.37 16.54
CA VAL A 12 9.16 -4.12 15.18
C VAL A 12 10.66 -4.36 15.11
N ASN A 13 11.05 -5.41 14.39
CA ASN A 13 12.44 -5.67 14.04
C ASN A 13 12.77 -5.15 12.63
N ALA A 14 14.05 -5.18 12.28
CA ALA A 14 14.54 -4.73 10.97
C ALA A 14 13.86 -5.44 9.78
N ASN A 15 13.48 -6.71 9.93
CA ASN A 15 12.79 -7.46 8.88
C ASN A 15 11.33 -6.99 8.72
N SER A 16 10.63 -6.75 9.83
CA SER A 16 9.28 -6.16 9.80
C SER A 16 9.30 -4.77 9.17
N LEU A 17 10.29 -3.93 9.52
CA LEU A 17 10.45 -2.62 8.91
C LEU A 17 10.75 -2.72 7.40
N ALA A 18 11.66 -3.63 7.01
CA ALA A 18 11.99 -3.86 5.60
C ALA A 18 10.77 -4.32 4.78
N ARG A 19 9.99 -5.29 5.28
CA ARG A 19 8.76 -5.75 4.61
C ARG A 19 7.72 -4.64 4.49
N TYR A 20 7.55 -3.83 5.54
CA TYR A 20 6.64 -2.69 5.53
C TYR A 20 7.02 -1.67 4.43
N LEU A 21 8.30 -1.31 4.35
CA LEU A 21 8.82 -0.37 3.35
C LEU A 21 8.77 -0.94 1.92
N LEU A 22 9.04 -2.25 1.75
CA LEU A 22 8.91 -2.94 0.47
C LEU A 22 7.49 -2.88 -0.06
N VAL A 23 6.50 -3.21 0.77
CA VAL A 23 5.08 -3.16 0.39
C VAL A 23 4.61 -1.73 0.15
N ALA A 24 5.00 -0.78 1.01
CA ALA A 24 4.70 0.63 0.81
C ALA A 24 5.26 1.13 -0.53
N SER A 25 6.49 0.77 -0.88
CA SER A 25 7.14 1.15 -2.15
C SER A 25 6.46 0.50 -3.37
N ALA A 26 6.03 -0.76 -3.26
CA ALA A 26 5.29 -1.46 -4.31
C ALA A 26 3.93 -0.79 -4.57
N ILE A 27 3.17 -0.51 -3.51
CA ILE A 27 1.87 0.18 -3.61
C ILE A 27 2.05 1.60 -4.15
N GLY A 28 3.02 2.36 -3.64
CA GLY A 28 3.32 3.71 -4.13
C GLY A 28 3.72 3.74 -5.61
N SER A 29 4.49 2.75 -6.06
CA SER A 29 4.85 2.60 -7.48
C SER A 29 3.63 2.31 -8.37
N LEU A 30 2.68 1.50 -7.87
CA LEU A 30 1.42 1.22 -8.58
C LEU A 30 0.54 2.46 -8.69
N TYR A 31 0.39 3.24 -7.62
CA TYR A 31 -0.34 4.52 -7.66
C TYR A 31 0.30 5.50 -8.64
N LYS A 32 1.64 5.53 -8.73
CA LYS A 32 2.35 6.40 -9.67
C LYS A 32 2.24 5.94 -11.12
N MET A 33 2.16 4.63 -11.38
CA MET A 33 1.89 4.08 -12.71
C MET A 33 0.43 4.28 -13.16
N ASN A 34 -0.51 4.31 -12.21
CA ASN A 34 -1.94 4.47 -12.49
C ASN A 34 -2.40 5.94 -12.46
N ALA A 35 -1.56 6.85 -11.97
CA ALA A 35 -1.72 8.29 -12.15
C ALA A 35 -1.46 8.62 -13.63
N SER A 36 -2.51 8.62 -14.43
CA SER A 36 -2.45 9.09 -15.82
C SER A 36 -1.87 10.50 -15.84
N ILE A 37 -1.19 10.86 -16.94
CA ILE A 37 -0.58 12.18 -17.19
C ILE A 37 -1.55 13.36 -16.93
N SER A 38 -2.86 13.10 -16.86
CA SER A 38 -3.93 14.07 -16.59
C SER A 38 -4.34 14.22 -15.11
N GLY A 39 -3.69 13.54 -14.15
CA GLY A 39 -4.07 13.50 -12.74
C GLY A 39 -3.18 14.30 -11.78
N ALA A 40 -2.22 15.08 -12.27
CA ALA A 40 -1.30 15.87 -11.45
C ALA A 40 -1.96 17.09 -10.74
N GLU A 41 -3.29 17.25 -10.85
CA GLU A 41 -4.05 18.39 -10.33
C GLU A 41 -4.96 18.03 -9.14
N VAL A 42 -4.87 16.82 -8.58
CA VAL A 42 -5.64 16.44 -7.39
C VAL A 42 -4.89 16.87 -6.13
N GLY A 43 -4.97 18.14 -5.76
CA GLY A 43 -4.30 18.70 -4.58
C GLY A 43 -4.69 18.02 -3.26
N CYS A 44 -3.79 18.06 -2.26
CA CYS A 44 -3.89 17.74 -0.82
C CYS A 44 -4.59 16.43 -0.38
N GLN A 45 -5.79 16.11 -0.89
CA GLN A 45 -6.52 14.88 -0.61
C GLN A 45 -5.93 13.65 -1.30
N GLY A 46 -5.31 13.82 -2.48
CA GLY A 46 -4.67 12.72 -3.20
C GLY A 46 -3.48 12.13 -2.44
N GLU A 47 -2.64 12.98 -1.84
CA GLU A 47 -1.41 12.55 -1.15
C GLU A 47 -1.72 11.81 0.17
N VAL A 48 -2.74 12.28 0.91
CA VAL A 48 -3.17 11.65 2.17
C VAL A 48 -3.79 10.27 1.92
N GLY A 49 -4.56 10.11 0.84
CA GLY A 49 -5.14 8.83 0.45
C GLY A 49 -4.07 7.77 0.13
N VAL A 50 -3.03 8.16 -0.63
CA VAL A 50 -1.94 7.25 -1.00
C VAL A 50 -1.13 6.84 0.23
N ALA A 51 -0.84 7.77 1.16
CA ALA A 51 -0.15 7.45 2.41
C ALA A 51 -0.93 6.44 3.27
N CYS A 52 -2.26 6.59 3.34
CA CYS A 52 -3.11 5.69 4.10
C CYS A 52 -3.17 4.28 3.47
N SER A 53 -3.30 4.21 2.14
CA SER A 53 -3.25 2.96 1.37
C SER A 53 -1.93 2.21 1.53
N MET A 54 -0.78 2.90 1.43
CA MET A 54 0.54 2.30 1.65
C MET A 54 0.67 1.74 3.07
N ALA A 55 0.15 2.46 4.08
CA ALA A 55 0.20 2.03 5.46
C ALA A 55 -0.72 0.83 5.76
N ALA A 56 -1.90 0.76 5.14
CA ALA A 56 -2.83 -0.35 5.28
C ALA A 56 -2.29 -1.63 4.65
N ALA A 57 -1.70 -1.54 3.45
CA ALA A 57 -1.06 -2.67 2.77
C ALA A 57 0.13 -3.20 3.57
N GLY A 58 1.02 -2.31 4.04
CA GLY A 58 2.18 -2.71 4.84
C GLY A 58 1.79 -3.39 6.15
N LEU A 59 0.69 -2.96 6.78
CA LEU A 59 0.16 -3.63 7.97
C LEU A 59 -0.42 -5.02 7.63
N ALA A 60 -1.18 -5.14 6.54
CA ALA A 60 -1.74 -6.42 6.11
C ALA A 60 -0.64 -7.47 5.86
N GLU A 61 0.46 -7.08 5.21
CA GLU A 61 1.62 -7.95 4.99
C GLU A 61 2.29 -8.40 6.30
N LEU A 62 2.41 -7.48 7.26
CA LEU A 62 2.97 -7.77 8.59
C LEU A 62 2.08 -8.69 9.43
N LEU A 63 0.78 -8.68 9.17
CA LEU A 63 -0.20 -9.59 9.76
C LEU A 63 -0.24 -10.96 9.06
N GLY A 64 0.52 -11.14 7.98
CA GLY A 64 0.55 -12.40 7.22
C GLY A 64 -0.59 -12.54 6.20
N ALA A 65 -1.18 -11.43 5.76
CA ALA A 65 -2.16 -11.46 4.67
C ALA A 65 -1.51 -11.90 3.35
N SER A 66 -2.29 -12.52 2.47
CA SER A 66 -1.80 -12.89 1.14
C SER A 66 -1.56 -11.66 0.26
N PRO A 67 -0.69 -11.74 -0.77
CA PRO A 67 -0.42 -10.61 -1.66
C PRO A 67 -1.68 -9.99 -2.29
N ALA A 68 -2.68 -10.82 -2.60
CA ALA A 68 -3.97 -10.34 -3.10
C ALA A 68 -4.73 -9.50 -2.06
N GLN A 69 -4.75 -9.95 -0.80
CA GLN A 69 -5.37 -9.20 0.30
C GLN A 69 -4.61 -7.90 0.61
N VAL A 70 -3.27 -7.92 0.51
CA VAL A 70 -2.44 -6.72 0.66
C VAL A 70 -2.76 -5.68 -0.40
N CYS A 71 -2.92 -6.08 -1.66
CA CYS A 71 -3.35 -5.19 -2.74
C CYS A 71 -4.75 -4.62 -2.52
N ILE A 72 -5.70 -5.45 -2.05
CA ILE A 72 -7.07 -5.01 -1.72
C ILE A 72 -7.05 -3.99 -0.56
N ALA A 73 -6.27 -4.27 0.48
CA ALA A 73 -6.11 -3.38 1.65
C ALA A 73 -5.43 -2.06 1.26
N GLY A 74 -4.48 -2.10 0.33
CA GLY A 74 -3.83 -0.92 -0.24
C GLY A 74 -4.64 -0.16 -1.28
N GLY A 75 -5.92 -0.49 -1.47
CA GLY A 75 -6.78 0.20 -2.45
C GLY A 75 -6.44 -0.09 -3.91
N ASN A 76 -5.52 -1.01 -4.20
CA ASN A 76 -5.08 -1.37 -5.54
C ASN A 76 -5.97 -2.47 -6.14
N ARG A 77 -7.27 -2.19 -6.33
CA ARG A 77 -8.19 -3.10 -7.06
C ARG A 77 -7.88 -3.21 -8.55
N HIS A 78 -7.20 -2.21 -9.13
CA HIS A 78 -6.87 -2.19 -10.56
C HIS A 78 -5.71 -3.10 -10.97
N GLY A 79 -4.89 -3.59 -10.02
CA GLY A 79 -3.81 -4.56 -10.32
C GLY A 79 -4.24 -6.03 -10.28
N ALA A 80 -5.45 -6.32 -9.79
CA ALA A 80 -6.00 -7.68 -9.65
C ALA A 80 -7.07 -8.01 -10.71
N GLN A 81 -7.51 -7.02 -11.49
CA GLN A 81 -8.34 -7.27 -12.66
C GLN A 81 -7.39 -7.68 -13.81
N PRO A 82 -7.58 -8.84 -14.48
CA PRO A 82 -6.92 -9.06 -15.76
C PRO A 82 -7.23 -7.86 -16.64
N ARG A 83 -6.19 -7.25 -17.23
CA ARG A 83 -6.36 -6.20 -18.24
C ARG A 83 -7.23 -6.76 -19.36
N SER A 84 -8.52 -6.46 -19.33
CA SER A 84 -9.32 -6.38 -20.54
C SER A 84 -9.01 -5.02 -21.15
N ASP A 85 -7.86 -4.95 -21.82
CA ASP A 85 -7.61 -3.92 -22.81
C ASP A 85 -8.49 -4.27 -24.03
N VAL A 86 -9.32 -3.31 -24.48
CA VAL A 86 -10.40 -3.32 -25.51
C VAL A 86 -11.82 -3.44 -24.96
#